data_AF-A0AAJ6DJV3-F1
#
_entry.id   AF-A0AAJ6DJV3-F1
#
_cell.length_a   1.000
_cell.length_b   1.000
_cell.length_c   1.000
_cell.angle_alpha   90.00
_cell.angle_beta   90.00
_cell.angle_gamma   90.00
#
_symmetry.space_group_name_H-M   'P 1'
#
loop_
_entity.id
_entity.type
_entity.pdbx_description
1 polymer ?
#
loop_
_entity_poly.entity_id
_entity_poly.type
_entity_poly.pdbx_seq_one_letter_code
_entity_poly.pdbx_strand_id
1 'polypeptide(L)'
;MAGRVGALARGPVDRALDASPAGGRIDRADQPSPAGGSLPALIGLTGDPDRVLTVSDFAAAAELGVRITTEIRYDRMNEFARLAGEGILAVPVARTYTLDQIQEAAELSRSRRPGGKLMLVL
;
A
#
# COMPACT_ATOMS: atom_id res chain seq x y z
N MET A 1 14.18 -7.59 4.76
CA MET A 1 12.84 -7.17 5.22
C MET A 1 12.24 -8.18 6.20
N ALA A 2 12.01 -9.43 5.78
CA ALA A 2 11.36 -10.46 6.59
C ALA A 2 11.95 -10.65 8.00
N GLY A 3 13.28 -10.73 8.14
CA GLY A 3 13.92 -10.86 9.46
C GLY A 3 13.63 -9.68 10.42
N ARG A 4 13.51 -8.46 9.90
CA ARG A 4 13.15 -7.28 10.72
C ARG A 4 11.68 -7.31 11.13
N VAL A 5 10.79 -7.77 10.25
CA VAL A 5 9.36 -7.94 10.55
C VAL A 5 9.18 -9.03 11.60
N GLY A 6 9.84 -10.17 11.46
CA GLY A 6 9.80 -11.25 12.45
C GLY A 6 10.31 -10.83 13.83
N ALA A 7 11.35 -9.99 13.89
CA ALA A 7 11.84 -9.44 15.16
C ALA A 7 10.86 -8.46 15.85
N LEU A 8 9.99 -7.80 15.08
CA LEU A 8 8.97 -6.87 15.59
C LEU A 8 7.64 -7.59 15.89
N ALA A 9 7.36 -8.67 15.17
CA ALA A 9 6.17 -9.47 15.36
C ALA A 9 6.25 -10.19 16.71
N ARG A 10 5.18 -10.11 17.51
CA ARG A 10 5.08 -10.82 18.81
C ARG A 10 4.64 -12.29 18.61
N GLY A 11 5.02 -12.91 17.50
CA GLY A 11 4.52 -14.22 17.07
C GLY A 11 4.55 -14.39 15.54
N PRO A 12 4.04 -15.52 15.02
CA PRO A 12 3.92 -15.73 13.58
C PRO A 12 3.04 -14.66 12.93
N VAL A 13 3.31 -14.35 11.66
CA VAL A 13 2.51 -13.41 10.89
C VAL A 13 1.35 -14.17 10.24
N ASP A 14 0.13 -13.98 10.74
CA ASP A 14 -1.04 -14.72 10.25
C ASP A 14 -1.49 -14.28 8.85
N ARG A 15 -1.38 -12.99 8.55
CA ARG A 15 -1.77 -12.39 7.26
C ARG A 15 -0.88 -11.22 6.89
N ALA A 16 -0.71 -10.98 5.60
CA ALA A 16 0.04 -9.85 5.09
C ALA A 16 -0.75 -9.10 4.01
N LEU A 17 -0.62 -7.77 4.00
CA LEU A 17 -1.12 -6.90 2.95
C LEU A 17 0.06 -6.23 2.24
N ASP A 18 0.16 -6.42 0.92
CA ASP A 18 1.02 -5.62 0.06
C ASP A 18 0.27 -4.40 -0.46
N ALA A 19 0.65 -3.23 0.03
CA ALA A 19 0.23 -1.93 -0.46
C ALA A 19 1.43 -1.10 -0.97
N SER A 20 2.53 -1.78 -1.32
CA SER A 20 3.74 -1.13 -1.77
C SER A 20 3.49 -0.39 -3.08
N PRO A 21 3.80 0.93 -3.16
CA PRO A 21 3.72 1.70 -4.40
C PRO A 21 4.79 1.28 -5.42
N ALA A 22 5.71 0.38 -5.03
CA ALA A 22 6.68 -0.23 -5.93
C ALA A 22 6.18 -1.52 -6.59
N GLY A 23 5.09 -2.13 -6.11
CA GLY A 23 4.61 -3.44 -6.55
C GLY A 23 4.07 -3.48 -7.99
N GLY A 24 3.58 -2.36 -8.49
CA GLY A 24 2.87 -2.33 -9.76
C GLY A 24 1.86 -1.20 -9.70
N ARG A 25 1.47 -0.66 -10.85
CA ARG A 25 0.42 0.35 -10.88
C ARG A 25 -0.88 -0.31 -11.31
N ILE A 26 -2.00 0.12 -10.72
CA ILE A 26 -3.32 -0.36 -11.13
C ILE A 26 -3.61 -0.10 -12.62
N ASP A 27 -3.00 0.95 -13.20
CA ASP A 27 -3.07 1.25 -14.63
C ASP A 27 -2.10 0.44 -15.51
N ARG A 28 -1.28 -0.45 -14.92
CA ARG A 28 -0.35 -1.37 -15.62
C ARG A 28 -0.29 -2.72 -14.89
N ALA A 29 -1.45 -3.35 -14.72
CA ALA A 29 -1.60 -4.57 -13.92
C ALA A 29 -0.85 -5.79 -14.49
N ASP A 30 -0.53 -5.77 -15.78
CA ASP A 30 0.20 -6.79 -16.51
C ASP A 30 1.73 -6.66 -16.41
N GLN A 31 2.22 -5.56 -15.81
CA GLN A 31 3.66 -5.32 -15.70
C GLN A 31 4.15 -5.64 -14.29
N PRO A 32 5.19 -6.48 -14.15
CA PRO A 32 5.76 -6.82 -12.86
C PRO A 32 6.46 -5.61 -12.21
N SER A 33 6.55 -5.64 -10.89
CA SER A 33 7.30 -4.65 -10.11
C SER A 33 8.74 -4.48 -10.63
N PRO A 34 9.18 -3.25 -10.97
CA PRO A 34 10.58 -3.00 -11.32
C PRO A 34 11.54 -3.18 -10.12
N ALA A 35 11.02 -3.35 -8.90
CA ALA A 35 11.80 -3.51 -7.68
C ALA A 35 11.82 -4.97 -7.17
N GLY A 36 11.33 -5.93 -7.95
CA GLY A 36 11.32 -7.35 -7.57
C GLY A 36 10.22 -7.74 -6.57
N GLY A 37 9.25 -6.86 -6.31
CA GLY A 37 8.05 -7.13 -5.51
C GLY A 37 8.30 -7.42 -4.02
N SER A 38 7.24 -7.36 -3.20
CA SER A 38 7.32 -7.77 -1.78
C SER A 38 6.77 -9.19 -1.54
N LEU A 39 6.03 -9.74 -2.51
CA LEU A 39 5.21 -10.94 -2.34
C LEU A 39 5.99 -12.18 -1.91
N PRO A 40 7.16 -12.54 -2.47
CA PRO A 40 7.90 -13.73 -2.01
C PRO A 40 8.29 -13.65 -0.52
N ALA A 41 8.66 -12.46 -0.04
CA ALA A 41 8.99 -12.25 1.36
C ALA A 41 7.75 -12.33 2.27
N LEU A 42 6.60 -11.83 1.81
CA LEU A 42 5.34 -11.92 2.54
C LEU A 42 4.80 -13.36 2.61
N ILE A 43 4.96 -14.13 1.54
CA ILE A 43 4.67 -15.57 1.52
C ILE A 43 5.56 -16.28 2.52
N GLY A 44 6.87 -16.01 2.53
CA GLY A 44 7.78 -16.60 3.51
C GLY A 44 7.45 -16.25 4.96
N LEU A 45 6.91 -15.05 5.22
CA LEU A 45 6.49 -14.63 6.57
C LEU A 45 5.20 -15.30 7.04
N THR A 46 4.27 -15.56 6.13
CA THR A 46 2.94 -16.13 6.43
C THR A 46 2.88 -17.64 6.28
N GLY A 47 3.82 -18.22 5.53
CA GLY A 47 3.89 -19.64 5.19
C GLY A 47 2.95 -20.08 4.07
N ASP A 48 2.12 -19.18 3.53
CA ASP A 48 1.02 -19.55 2.63
C ASP A 48 0.59 -18.34 1.76
N PRO A 49 0.61 -18.45 0.41
CA PRO A 49 0.16 -17.38 -0.47
C PRO A 49 -1.31 -16.98 -0.29
N ASP A 50 -2.19 -17.88 0.20
CA ASP A 50 -3.60 -17.56 0.48
C ASP A 50 -3.79 -16.60 1.66
N ARG A 51 -2.73 -16.42 2.47
CA ARG A 51 -2.68 -15.48 3.61
C ARG A 51 -2.11 -14.12 3.23
N VAL A 52 -1.69 -13.96 1.97
CA VAL A 52 -1.19 -12.70 1.44
C VAL A 52 -2.26 -12.08 0.53
N LEU A 53 -2.51 -10.79 0.72
CA LEU A 53 -3.38 -9.99 -0.13
C LEU A 53 -2.55 -8.85 -0.75
N THR A 54 -2.69 -8.60 -2.05
CA THR A 54 -2.07 -7.42 -2.69
C THR A 54 -3.10 -6.50 -3.35
N VAL A 55 -2.79 -5.21 -3.35
CA VAL A 55 -3.51 -4.15 -4.08
C VAL A 55 -2.62 -3.43 -5.10
N SER A 56 -1.44 -3.99 -5.42
CA SER A 56 -0.47 -3.36 -6.32
C SER A 56 0.17 -4.31 -7.34
N ASP A 57 0.90 -5.34 -6.89
CA ASP A 57 1.68 -6.25 -7.75
C ASP A 57 0.83 -7.40 -8.33
N PHE A 58 -0.10 -7.05 -9.22
CA PHE A 58 -1.07 -8.01 -9.76
C PHE A 58 -0.43 -9.07 -10.66
N ALA A 59 0.60 -8.69 -11.43
CA ALA A 59 1.33 -9.63 -12.29
C ALA A 59 2.04 -10.71 -11.46
N ALA A 60 2.81 -10.32 -10.44
CA ALA A 60 3.47 -11.30 -9.57
C ALA A 60 2.46 -12.09 -8.73
N ALA A 61 1.33 -11.49 -8.36
CA ALA A 61 0.29 -12.21 -7.63
C ALA A 61 -0.31 -13.36 -8.44
N ALA A 62 -0.53 -13.16 -9.75
CA ALA A 62 -1.01 -14.20 -10.64
C ALA A 62 -0.02 -15.38 -10.75
N GLU A 63 1.28 -15.11 -10.80
CA GLU A 63 2.32 -16.13 -10.86
C GLU A 63 2.51 -16.89 -9.53
N LEU A 64 2.37 -16.18 -8.41
CA LEU A 64 2.66 -16.71 -7.07
C LEU A 64 1.42 -17.26 -6.34
N GLY A 65 0.24 -17.19 -6.97
CA GLY A 65 -1.02 -17.62 -6.36
C GLY A 65 -1.48 -16.73 -5.20
N VAL A 66 -1.04 -15.47 -5.16
CA VAL A 66 -1.41 -14.51 -4.10
C VAL A 66 -2.77 -13.90 -4.39
N ARG A 67 -3.56 -13.65 -3.34
CA ARG A 67 -4.89 -13.04 -3.49
C ARG A 67 -4.76 -11.57 -3.88
N ILE A 68 -5.68 -11.12 -4.73
CA ILE A 68 -5.78 -9.72 -5.14
C ILE A 68 -7.12 -9.13 -4.68
N THR A 69 -7.16 -7.81 -4.51
CA THR A 69 -8.42 -7.07 -4.47
C THR A 69 -8.29 -5.75 -5.21
N THR A 70 -9.32 -5.40 -5.97
CA THR A 70 -9.43 -4.14 -6.71
C THR A 70 -10.70 -3.37 -6.32
N GLU A 71 -11.50 -3.91 -5.41
CA GLU A 71 -12.78 -3.33 -5.00
C GLU A 71 -12.58 -2.12 -4.10
N ILE A 72 -13.23 -1.02 -4.45
CA ILE A 72 -13.30 0.18 -3.59
C ILE A 72 -14.58 0.10 -2.76
N ARG A 73 -14.43 0.04 -1.43
CA ARG A 73 -15.50 -0.14 -0.46
C ARG A 73 -16.09 1.18 0.03
N TYR A 74 -16.74 1.92 -0.87
CA TYR A 74 -17.40 3.18 -0.53
C TYR A 74 -18.50 3.02 0.55
N ASP A 75 -19.13 1.84 0.63
CA ASP A 75 -20.11 1.48 1.66
C ASP A 75 -19.54 1.57 3.09
N ARG A 76 -18.22 1.57 3.25
CA ARG A 76 -17.53 1.66 4.54
C ARG A 76 -17.05 3.08 4.89
N MET A 77 -17.30 4.07 4.04
CA MET A 77 -16.76 5.43 4.25
C MET A 77 -17.19 6.06 5.58
N ASN A 78 -18.43 5.82 6.02
CA ASN A 78 -18.94 6.31 7.31
C ASN A 78 -18.12 5.77 8.49
N GLU A 79 -17.71 4.51 8.43
CA GLU A 79 -16.91 3.89 9.47
C GLU A 79 -15.50 4.48 9.51
N PHE A 80 -14.87 4.69 8.34
CA PHE A 80 -13.56 5.34 8.29
C PHE A 80 -13.60 6.79 8.77
N ALA A 81 -14.67 7.53 8.46
CA ALA A 81 -14.88 8.89 8.97
C ALA A 81 -15.05 8.89 10.50
N ARG A 82 -15.80 7.93 11.05
CA ARG A 82 -15.96 7.76 12.51
C ARG A 82 -14.61 7.48 13.17
N LEU A 83 -13.86 6.50 12.67
CA LEU A 83 -12.53 6.15 13.20
C LEU A 83 -11.54 7.32 13.12
N ALA A 84 -11.62 8.13 12.07
CA ALA A 84 -10.81 9.34 11.94
C ALA A 84 -11.24 10.43 12.95
N GLY A 85 -12.54 10.63 13.15
CA GLY A 85 -13.08 11.54 14.16
C GLY A 85 -12.71 11.13 15.59
N GLU A 86 -12.56 9.84 15.85
CA GLU A 86 -12.10 9.29 17.13
C GLU A 86 -10.57 9.32 17.30
N GLY A 87 -9.83 9.72 16.26
CA GLY A 87 -8.37 9.74 16.27
C GLY A 87 -7.71 8.35 16.21
N ILE A 88 -8.48 7.28 15.96
CA ILE A 88 -7.98 5.92 15.79
C ILE A 88 -7.33 5.74 14.41
N LEU A 89 -7.95 6.32 13.38
CA LEU A 89 -7.41 6.36 12.02
C LEU A 89 -6.84 7.75 11.74
N ALA A 90 -5.51 7.83 11.65
CA ALA A 90 -4.83 9.06 11.21
C ALA A 90 -4.38 8.92 9.75
N VAL A 91 -4.59 9.98 8.95
CA VAL A 91 -4.00 10.12 7.61
C VAL A 91 -2.86 11.12 7.69
N PRO A 92 -1.59 10.68 7.66
CA PRO A 92 -0.46 11.59 7.72
C PRO A 92 -0.44 12.48 6.48
N VAL A 93 -0.51 13.80 6.69
CA VAL A 93 -0.30 14.80 5.63
C VAL A 93 1.16 15.22 5.68
N ALA A 94 1.89 14.93 4.61
CA ALA A 94 3.31 15.28 4.52
C ALA A 94 3.52 16.74 4.12
N ARG A 95 2.70 17.22 3.19
CA ARG A 95 2.76 18.61 2.71
C ARG A 95 1.44 19.01 2.07
N THR A 96 1.16 20.29 2.17
CA THR A 96 0.04 20.96 1.52
C THR A 96 0.57 21.93 0.48
N TYR A 97 -0.10 21.99 -0.66
CA TYR A 97 0.25 22.79 -1.82
C TYR A 97 -0.97 23.58 -2.30
N THR A 98 -0.77 24.78 -2.83
CA THR A 98 -1.81 25.46 -3.61
C THR A 98 -1.92 24.85 -5.00
N LEU A 99 -3.02 25.13 -5.71
CA LEU A 99 -3.26 24.54 -7.04
C LEU A 99 -2.17 24.92 -8.06
N ASP A 100 -1.61 26.13 -8.00
CA ASP A 100 -0.52 26.58 -8.86
C ASP A 100 0.81 25.82 -8.62
N GLN A 101 0.93 25.16 -7.47
CA GLN A 101 2.10 24.34 -7.09
C GLN A 101 1.96 22.86 -7.46
N ILE A 102 0.94 22.48 -8.24
CA ILE A 102 0.65 21.07 -8.57
C ILE A 102 1.84 20.32 -9.19
N GLN A 103 2.69 21.00 -9.94
CA GLN A 103 3.90 20.39 -10.53
C GLN A 103 4.90 19.97 -9.46
N GLU A 104 5.11 20.79 -8.43
CA GLU A 104 5.99 20.45 -7.31
C GLU A 104 5.43 19.28 -6.50
N ALA A 105 4.11 19.30 -6.23
CA ALA A 105 3.42 18.19 -5.57
C ALA A 105 3.58 16.88 -6.35
N ALA A 106 3.42 16.93 -7.68
CA ALA A 106 3.59 15.77 -8.55
C ALA A 106 5.03 15.24 -8.55
N GLU A 107 6.03 16.12 -8.54
CA GLU A 107 7.45 15.72 -8.47
C GLU A 107 7.77 15.02 -7.14
N LEU A 108 7.32 15.58 -6.01
CA LEU A 108 7.48 14.96 -4.71
C LEU A 108 6.77 13.59 -4.65
N SER A 109 5.57 13.47 -5.21
CA SER A 109 4.85 12.19 -5.29
C SER A 109 5.63 11.14 -6.09
N ARG A 110 6.25 11.54 -7.21
CA ARG A 110 7.02 10.63 -8.08
C ARG A 110 8.30 10.12 -7.42
N SER A 111 8.86 10.84 -6.45
CA SER A 111 10.00 10.37 -5.64
C SER A 111 9.71 9.06 -4.88
N ARG A 112 8.43 8.68 -4.73
CA ARG A 112 7.94 7.56 -3.90
C ARG A 112 8.32 7.65 -2.42
N ARG A 113 8.76 8.83 -1.95
CA ARG A 113 9.13 9.08 -0.55
C ARG A 113 8.52 10.37 0.00
N PRO A 114 7.22 10.66 -0.22
CA PRO A 114 6.62 11.88 0.32
C PRO A 114 6.49 11.85 1.85
N GLY A 115 6.48 10.67 2.48
CA GLY A 115 6.30 10.53 3.93
C GLY A 115 4.84 10.67 4.41
N GLY A 116 3.88 10.72 3.49
CA GLY A 116 2.45 10.92 3.78
C GLY A 116 1.67 11.28 2.53
N LYS A 117 0.41 11.69 2.69
CA LYS A 117 -0.43 12.24 1.63
C LYS A 117 -0.01 13.68 1.33
N LEU A 118 -0.09 14.05 0.05
CA LEU A 118 0.08 15.42 -0.42
C LEU A 118 -1.31 16.00 -0.66
N MET A 119 -1.58 17.16 -0.07
CA MET A 119 -2.88 17.83 -0.18
C MET A 119 -2.78 19.02 -1.12
N LEU A 120 -3.80 19.18 -1.97
CA LEU A 120 -4.02 20.43 -2.70
C LEU A 120 -5.09 21.23 -1.94
N VAL A 121 -4.81 22.50 -1.68
CA VAL A 121 -5.76 23.46 -1.11
C VAL A 121 -6.08 24.54 -2.13
N LEU A 122 -7.31 25.03 -2.05
CA LEU A 122 -7.83 26.12 -2.87
C LEU A 122 -7.42 27.48 -2.29
#